data_AF-A0A660S386-F1
#
_entry.id   AF-A0A660S386-F1
#
_cell.length_a   1.000
_cell.length_b   1.000
_cell.length_c   1.000
_cell.angle_alpha   90.00
_cell.angle_beta   90.00
_cell.angle_gamma   90.00
#
_symmetry.space_group_name_H-M   'P 1'
#
loop_
_entity.id
_entity.type
_entity.pdbx_description
1 polymer ?
#
loop_
_entity_poly.entity_id
_entity_poly.type
_entity_poly.pdbx_seq_one_letter_code
_entity_poly.pdbx_strand_id
1 'polypeptide(L)'
;MYVEFDIPEINEYPEGFPEYWLKILFIKSPSERYQINALTSTYVRLVEAALVEYRLGVTKLKEFWQTHDSFNLGAMHRAISHFETCISNMDRATNCFRRLRRRQDPLSIYLNSERPAFATDPVFNRFRSIRNVD
;
A
#
# COMPACT_ATOMS: atom_id res chain seq x y z
N MET A 1 -8.89 4.31 30.97
CA MET A 1 -7.73 5.11 30.52
C MET A 1 -8.05 5.57 29.12
N TYR A 2 -8.27 6.87 28.91
CA TYR A 2 -8.55 7.40 27.57
C TYR A 2 -7.22 7.61 26.85
N VAL A 3 -6.95 6.78 25.85
CA VAL A 3 -5.78 6.92 24.98
C VAL A 3 -6.19 7.75 23.78
N GLU A 4 -5.53 8.89 23.57
CA GLU A 4 -5.69 9.67 22.35
C GLU A 4 -4.78 9.12 21.25
N PHE A 5 -5.36 8.93 20.06
CA PHE A 5 -4.66 8.40 18.90
C PHE A 5 -4.37 9.52 17.91
N ASP A 6 -3.10 9.87 17.72
CA ASP A 6 -2.65 10.66 16.58
C ASP A 6 -2.31 9.71 15.42
N ILE A 7 -3.36 9.21 14.76
CA ILE A 7 -3.25 8.30 13.61
C ILE A 7 -3.42 9.14 12.34
N PRO A 8 -2.44 9.11 11.41
CA PRO A 8 -2.56 9.80 10.13
C PRO A 8 -3.79 9.32 9.37
N GLU A 9 -4.70 10.23 9.03
CA GLU A 9 -5.84 9.89 8.18
C GLU A 9 -5.39 9.86 6.71
N ILE A 10 -5.45 8.68 6.10
CA ILE A 10 -5.18 8.50 4.67
C ILE A 10 -6.52 8.53 3.92
N ASN A 11 -6.97 9.76 3.67
CA ASN A 11 -8.22 10.04 2.96
C ASN A 11 -8.04 10.17 1.44
N GLU A 12 -6.79 10.12 0.95
CA GLU A 12 -6.50 10.06 -0.48
C GLU A 12 -7.02 8.72 -1.03
N TYR A 13 -7.87 8.79 -2.05
CA TYR A 13 -8.47 7.63 -2.73
C TYR A 13 -9.33 6.75 -1.82
N PRO A 14 -10.47 7.27 -1.29
CA PRO A 14 -11.36 6.50 -0.42
C PRO A 14 -11.93 5.26 -1.11
N GLU A 15 -12.22 5.37 -2.41
CA GLU A 15 -12.79 4.31 -3.25
C GLU A 15 -11.72 3.51 -4.02
N GLY A 16 -10.43 3.73 -3.72
CA GLY A 16 -9.33 3.12 -4.47
C GLY A 16 -9.14 3.78 -5.84
N PHE A 17 -8.92 2.97 -6.89
CA PHE A 17 -8.57 3.46 -8.23
C PHE A 17 -9.53 2.99 -9.35
N PRO A 18 -10.85 3.21 -9.21
CA PRO A 18 -11.84 2.70 -10.16
C PRO A 18 -11.59 3.22 -11.59
N GLU A 19 -11.21 4.49 -11.75
CA GLU A 19 -10.90 5.06 -13.05
C GLU A 19 -9.73 4.36 -13.76
N TYR A 20 -8.69 3.98 -13.00
CA TYR A 20 -7.54 3.25 -13.56
C TYR A 20 -8.00 1.89 -14.09
N TRP A 21 -8.81 1.17 -13.31
CA TRP A 21 -9.32 -0.14 -13.69
C TRP A 21 -10.24 -0.08 -14.90
N LEU A 22 -11.16 0.89 -14.94
CA LEU A 22 -12.06 1.10 -16.07
C LEU A 22 -11.29 1.46 -17.35
N LYS A 23 -10.29 2.34 -17.28
CA LYS A 23 -9.44 2.69 -18.43
C LYS A 23 -8.71 1.47 -19.00
N ILE A 24 -8.22 0.59 -18.13
CA ILE A 24 -7.50 -0.62 -18.56
C ILE A 24 -8.43 -1.66 -19.18
N LEU A 25 -9.60 -1.88 -18.59
CA LEU A 25 -10.54 -2.88 -19.07
C LEU A 25 -11.23 -2.48 -20.37
N PHE A 26 -11.56 -1.20 -20.53
CA PHE A 26 -12.44 -0.74 -21.61
C PHE A 26 -11.80 0.19 -22.64
N ILE A 27 -10.63 0.80 -22.35
CA ILE A 27 -10.04 1.80 -23.25
C ILE A 27 -8.73 1.30 -23.85
N LYS A 28 -7.66 1.26 -23.06
CA LYS A 28 -6.33 0.89 -23.56
C LYS A 28 -5.42 0.55 -22.39
N SER A 29 -4.54 -0.42 -22.61
CA SER A 29 -3.47 -0.73 -21.67
C SER A 29 -2.41 0.39 -21.59
N PRO A 30 -1.76 0.60 -20.43
CA PRO A 30 -0.75 1.65 -20.26
C PRO A 30 0.45 1.54 -21.21
N SER A 31 0.79 0.32 -21.63
CA SER A 31 1.86 0.02 -22.59
C SER A 31 1.40 -1.08 -23.56
N GLU A 32 2.08 -1.20 -24.69
CA GLU A 32 1.92 -2.34 -25.62
C GLU A 32 2.58 -3.62 -25.10
N ARG A 33 3.46 -3.48 -24.09
CA ARG A 33 4.20 -4.61 -23.51
C ARG A 33 3.44 -5.22 -22.34
N TYR A 34 3.03 -6.47 -22.47
CA TYR A 34 2.25 -7.16 -21.45
C TYR A 34 2.94 -7.21 -20.08
N GLN A 35 4.28 -7.33 -20.02
CA GLN A 35 5.00 -7.36 -18.74
C GLN A 35 4.89 -6.03 -17.99
N ILE A 36 4.82 -4.91 -18.72
CA ILE A 36 4.68 -3.58 -18.13
C ILE A 36 3.26 -3.43 -17.61
N ASN A 37 2.26 -3.81 -18.39
CA ASN A 37 0.86 -3.79 -17.95
C ASN A 37 0.65 -4.63 -16.70
N ALA A 38 1.21 -5.84 -16.65
CA ALA A 38 1.14 -6.71 -15.48
C ALA A 38 1.81 -6.07 -14.25
N LEU A 39 2.98 -5.44 -14.41
CA LEU A 39 3.67 -4.76 -13.32
C LEU A 39 2.91 -3.52 -12.83
N THR A 40 2.35 -2.71 -13.73
CA THR A 40 1.57 -1.51 -13.39
C THR A 40 0.28 -1.89 -12.69
N SER A 41 -0.48 -2.86 -13.21
CA SER A 41 -1.68 -3.35 -12.54
C SER A 41 -1.38 -3.98 -11.19
N THR A 42 -0.27 -4.71 -11.07
CA THR A 42 0.17 -5.26 -9.77
C THR A 42 0.52 -4.15 -8.79
N TYR A 43 1.20 -3.09 -9.24
CA TYR A 43 1.51 -1.93 -8.41
C TYR A 43 0.24 -1.27 -7.86
N VAL A 44 -0.70 -0.89 -8.74
CA VAL A 44 -1.94 -0.20 -8.34
C VAL A 44 -2.76 -1.07 -7.38
N ARG A 45 -2.92 -2.36 -7.70
CA ARG A 45 -3.65 -3.31 -6.84
C ARG A 45 -3.02 -3.44 -5.44
N LEU A 46 -1.69 -3.44 -5.34
CA LEU A 46 -1.01 -3.56 -4.05
C LEU A 46 -1.11 -2.28 -3.21
N VAL A 47 -1.06 -1.10 -3.85
CA VAL A 47 -1.30 0.18 -3.17
C VAL A 47 -2.73 0.23 -2.64
N GLU A 48 -3.71 -0.12 -3.48
CA GLU A 48 -5.12 -0.17 -3.08
C GLU A 48 -5.34 -1.13 -1.90
N ALA A 49 -4.78 -2.34 -1.96
CA ALA A 49 -4.85 -3.30 -0.86
C ALA A 49 -4.20 -2.75 0.41
N ALA A 50 -3.03 -2.09 0.32
CA ALA A 50 -2.36 -1.51 1.49
C ALA A 50 -3.22 -0.44 2.17
N LEU A 51 -3.88 0.44 1.40
CA LEU A 51 -4.78 1.46 1.93
C LEU A 51 -5.96 0.85 2.69
N VAL A 52 -6.57 -0.22 2.15
CA VAL A 52 -7.66 -0.93 2.81
C VAL A 52 -7.19 -1.57 4.12
N GLU A 53 -6.07 -2.29 4.08
CA GLU A 53 -5.50 -2.94 5.27
C GLU A 53 -5.13 -1.92 6.36
N TYR A 54 -4.57 -0.76 5.99
CA TYR A 54 -4.31 0.32 6.95
C TYR A 54 -5.59 0.77 7.66
N ARG A 55 -6.67 1.06 6.92
CA ARG A 55 -7.94 1.50 7.50
C ARG A 55 -8.57 0.44 8.41
N LEU A 56 -8.49 -0.83 8.03
CA LEU A 56 -8.96 -1.94 8.85
C LEU A 56 -8.12 -2.08 10.13
N GLY A 57 -6.79 -1.95 10.04
CA GLY A 57 -5.89 -1.93 11.19
C GLY A 57 -6.22 -0.81 12.17
N VAL A 58 -6.42 0.41 11.68
CA VAL A 58 -6.85 1.57 12.49
C VAL A 58 -8.19 1.31 13.17
N THR A 59 -9.16 0.74 12.44
CA THR A 59 -10.48 0.41 13.01
C THR A 59 -10.36 -0.59 14.15
N LYS A 60 -9.57 -1.66 13.98
CA LYS A 60 -9.38 -2.67 15.02
C LYS A 60 -8.55 -2.18 16.20
N LEU A 61 -7.59 -1.29 15.96
CA LEU A 61 -6.85 -0.62 17.02
C LEU A 61 -7.80 0.23 17.88
N LYS A 62 -8.63 1.06 17.24
CA LYS A 62 -9.66 1.86 17.95
C LYS A 62 -10.62 0.96 18.72
N GLU A 63 -11.08 -0.15 18.14
CA GLU A 63 -11.93 -1.15 18.81
C GLU A 63 -11.28 -1.71 20.09
N PHE A 64 -10.00 -2.10 20.02
CA PHE A 64 -9.26 -2.62 21.18
C PHE A 64 -9.23 -1.61 22.32
N TRP A 65 -8.90 -0.35 22.03
CA TRP A 65 -8.74 0.69 23.05
C TRP A 65 -10.04 1.31 23.54
N GLN A 66 -11.13 1.19 22.77
CA GLN A 66 -12.48 1.60 23.18
C GLN A 66 -13.20 0.53 24.01
N THR A 67 -12.72 -0.73 24.00
CA THR A 67 -13.28 -1.79 24.84
C THR A 67 -12.78 -1.64 26.28
N HIS A 68 -13.66 -1.25 27.21
CA HIS A 68 -13.31 -1.02 28.62
C HIS A 68 -13.74 -2.15 29.56
N ASP A 69 -14.65 -3.02 29.10
CA ASP A 69 -15.27 -4.06 29.93
C ASP A 69 -14.51 -5.39 29.89
N SER A 70 -13.58 -5.55 28.94
CA SER A 70 -12.76 -6.75 28.78
C SER A 70 -11.49 -6.46 27.97
N PHE A 71 -10.48 -7.33 28.10
CA PHE A 71 -9.26 -7.24 27.31
C PHE A 71 -9.51 -7.82 25.91
N ASN A 72 -9.82 -6.96 24.93
CA ASN A 72 -10.19 -7.37 23.57
C ASN A 72 -8.97 -7.79 22.72
N LEU A 73 -8.27 -8.85 23.15
CA LEU A 73 -7.10 -9.43 22.48
C LEU A 73 -7.34 -9.75 21.00
N GLY A 74 -8.58 -10.14 20.66
CA GLY A 74 -8.96 -10.41 19.28
C GLY A 74 -8.84 -9.17 18.39
N ALA A 75 -9.30 -8.00 18.86
CA ALA A 75 -9.13 -6.74 18.14
C ALA A 75 -7.65 -6.35 18.02
N MET A 76 -6.87 -6.54 19.08
CA MET A 76 -5.42 -6.29 19.05
C MET A 76 -4.70 -7.14 18.00
N HIS A 77 -4.90 -8.47 18.00
CA HIS A 77 -4.26 -9.36 17.03
C HIS A 77 -4.69 -9.05 15.59
N ARG A 78 -5.97 -8.73 15.37
CA ARG A 78 -6.44 -8.31 14.04
C ARG A 78 -5.81 -7.00 13.60
N ALA A 79 -5.67 -6.02 14.50
CA ALA A 79 -5.02 -4.76 14.17
C ALA A 79 -3.57 -4.99 13.72
N ILE A 80 -2.81 -5.80 14.46
CA ILE A 80 -1.42 -6.17 14.12
C ILE A 80 -1.36 -6.84 12.74
N SER A 81 -2.18 -7.87 12.50
CA SER A 81 -2.21 -8.60 11.23
C SER A 81 -2.53 -7.71 10.03
N HIS A 82 -3.47 -6.78 10.17
CA HIS A 82 -3.78 -5.79 9.13
C HIS A 82 -2.60 -4.85 8.86
N PHE A 83 -1.90 -4.37 9.89
CA PHE A 83 -0.72 -3.53 9.69
C PHE A 83 0.46 -4.28 9.05
N GLU A 84 0.71 -5.53 9.44
CA GLU A 84 1.73 -6.38 8.81
C GLU A 84 1.44 -6.63 7.33
N THR A 85 0.17 -6.88 7.00
CA THR A 85 -0.29 -7.07 5.63
C THR A 85 -0.15 -5.78 4.83
N CYS A 86 -0.50 -4.63 5.41
CA CYS A 86 -0.29 -3.30 4.81
C CYS A 86 1.19 -3.07 4.46
N ILE A 87 2.09 -3.28 5.41
CA ILE A 87 3.55 -3.11 5.20
C ILE A 87 4.05 -4.06 4.10
N SER A 88 3.61 -5.32 4.13
CA SER A 88 3.97 -6.32 3.12
C SER A 88 3.49 -5.93 1.72
N ASN A 89 2.28 -5.40 1.59
CA ASN A 89 1.75 -4.90 0.32
C ASN A 89 2.54 -3.68 -0.17
N MET A 90 2.91 -2.75 0.71
CA MET A 90 3.72 -1.58 0.36
C MET A 90 5.14 -1.93 -0.09
N ASP A 91 5.79 -2.90 0.55
CA ASP A 91 7.10 -3.41 0.11
C ASP A 91 7.00 -4.01 -1.31
N ARG A 92 5.99 -4.83 -1.56
CA ARG A 92 5.75 -5.42 -2.88
C ARG A 92 5.42 -4.34 -3.93
N ALA A 93 4.60 -3.35 -3.58
CA ALA A 93 4.28 -2.22 -4.46
C ALA A 93 5.54 -1.44 -4.82
N THR A 94 6.37 -1.12 -3.83
CA THR A 94 7.64 -0.42 -4.04
C THR A 94 8.58 -1.20 -4.95
N ASN A 95 8.65 -2.53 -4.80
CA ASN A 95 9.38 -3.40 -5.70
C ASN A 95 8.85 -3.35 -7.14
N CYS A 96 7.53 -3.41 -7.34
CA CYS A 96 6.91 -3.25 -8.66
C CYS A 96 7.26 -1.90 -9.29
N PHE A 97 7.15 -0.82 -8.53
CA PHE A 97 7.49 0.54 -8.96
C PHE A 97 8.97 0.63 -9.39
N ARG A 98 9.89 0.12 -8.57
CA ARG A 98 11.32 0.08 -8.88
C ARG A 98 11.61 -0.73 -10.15
N ARG A 99 10.90 -1.83 -10.37
CA ARG A 99 11.03 -2.64 -11.61
C ARG A 99 10.48 -1.91 -12.83
N LEU A 100 9.34 -1.22 -12.72
CA LEU A 100 8.75 -0.42 -13.79
C LEU A 100 9.71 0.67 -14.26
N ARG A 101 10.32 1.39 -13.32
CA ARG A 101 11.28 2.47 -13.63
C ARG A 101 12.54 2.04 -14.39
N ARG A 102 12.89 0.75 -14.35
CA ARG A 102 14.06 0.20 -15.04
C ARG A 102 13.76 -0.29 -16.45
N ARG A 103 12.49 -0.27 -16.88
CA ARG A 103 12.09 -0.68 -18.23
C ARG A 103 12.28 0.49 -19.22
N GLN A 104 12.55 0.18 -20.48
CA GLN A 104 12.57 1.18 -21.56
C GLN A 104 11.17 1.27 -22.18
N ASP A 105 10.32 2.13 -21.62
CA ASP A 105 8.93 2.35 -22.04
C ASP A 105 8.53 3.80 -21.72
N PRO A 106 7.62 4.43 -22.48
CA PRO A 106 7.17 5.79 -22.22
C PRO A 106 6.67 5.99 -20.77
N LEU A 107 5.98 4.99 -20.21
CA LEU A 107 5.56 5.02 -18.81
C LEU A 107 6.75 5.09 -17.86
N SER A 108 7.80 4.31 -18.12
CA SER A 108 9.01 4.32 -17.30
C SER A 108 9.76 5.65 -17.37
N ILE A 109 9.76 6.32 -18.52
CA ILE A 109 10.34 7.66 -18.68
C ILE A 109 9.56 8.66 -17.81
N TYR A 110 8.23 8.63 -17.91
CA TYR A 110 7.34 9.45 -17.08
C TYR A 110 7.56 9.20 -15.58
N LEU A 111 7.61 7.94 -15.14
CA LEU A 111 7.83 7.58 -13.74
C LEU A 111 9.23 7.93 -13.20
N ASN A 112 10.17 8.34 -14.06
CA ASN A 112 11.50 8.79 -13.66
C ASN A 112 11.65 10.31 -13.64
N SER A 113 10.65 11.09 -14.09
CA SER A 113 10.70 12.55 -14.07
C SER A 113 10.81 13.10 -12.64
N GLU A 114 9.98 12.59 -11.75
CA GLU A 114 10.07 12.80 -10.30
C GLU A 114 10.45 11.48 -9.64
N ARG A 115 11.51 11.51 -8.82
CA ARG A 115 11.94 10.32 -8.06
C ARG A 115 11.34 10.39 -6.66
N PRO A 116 10.23 9.67 -6.40
CA PRO A 116 9.64 9.72 -5.08
C PRO A 116 10.57 9.08 -4.05
N ALA A 117 10.63 9.68 -2.86
CA ALA A 117 11.57 9.29 -1.80
C ALA A 117 11.44 7.80 -1.43
N PHE A 118 10.23 7.23 -1.45
CA PHE A 118 10.01 5.82 -1.14
C PHE A 118 10.69 4.85 -2.12
N ALA A 119 10.98 5.30 -3.35
CA ALA A 119 11.63 4.47 -4.35
C ALA A 119 13.16 4.47 -4.21
N THR A 120 13.73 5.26 -3.29
CA THR A 120 15.16 5.27 -2.98
C THR A 120 15.56 4.06 -2.14
N ASP A 121 16.82 3.65 -2.22
CA ASP A 121 17.33 2.50 -1.47
C ASP A 121 17.17 2.64 0.06
N PRO A 122 17.42 3.81 0.69
CA PRO A 122 17.24 3.97 2.13
C PRO A 122 15.82 3.70 2.61
N VAL A 123 14.81 4.24 1.91
CA VAL A 123 13.40 4.08 2.33
C VAL A 123 12.89 2.68 2.01
N PHE A 124 13.27 2.13 0.85
CA PHE A 124 12.95 0.75 0.51
C PHE A 124 13.52 -0.26 1.53
N ASN A 125 14.77 -0.06 1.95
CA ASN A 125 15.40 -0.93 2.94
C ASN A 125 14.73 -0.82 4.32
N ARG A 126 14.13 0.33 4.68
CA ARG A 126 13.34 0.46 5.91
C ARG A 126 12.06 -0.38 5.87
N PHE A 127 11.33 -0.38 4.75
CA PHE A 127 10.15 -1.25 4.63
C PHE A 127 10.53 -2.73 4.74
N ARG A 128 11.63 -3.12 4.10
CA ARG A 128 12.18 -4.48 4.23
C ARG A 128 12.57 -4.81 5.68
N SER A 129 13.20 -3.89 6.41
CA SER A 129 13.62 -4.14 7.79
C SER A 129 12.42 -4.27 8.73
N ILE A 130 11.40 -3.42 8.57
CA ILE A 130 10.17 -3.48 9.38
C ILE A 130 9.42 -4.80 9.13
N ARG A 131 9.38 -5.26 7.89
CA ARG A 131 8.73 -6.52 7.53
C ARG A 131 9.45 -7.76 8.07
N ASN A 132 10.78 -7.72 8.16
CA ASN A 132 11.62 -8.85 8.56
C ASN A 132 12.03 -8.79 10.04
N VAL A 133 11.23 -8.15 10.90
CA VAL A 133 11.46 -8.18 12.35
C VAL A 133 10.99 -9.55 12.84
N ASP A 134 11.95 -10.46 13.07
CA ASP A 134 11.77 -11.70 13.82
C ASP A 134 11.58 -11.41 15.32
#